data_AF-A0A952RPQ1-F1
#
_entry.id   AF-A0A952RPQ1-F1
#
_cell.length_a   1.000
_cell.length_b   1.000
_cell.length_c   1.000
_cell.angle_alpha   90.00
_cell.angle_beta   90.00
_cell.angle_gamma   90.00
#
_symmetry.space_group_name_H-M   'P 1'
#
loop_
_entity.id
_entity.type
_entity.pdbx_description
1 polymer ?
#
loop_
_entity_poly.entity_id
_entity_poly.type
_entity_poly.pdbx_seq_one_letter_code
_entity_poly.pdbx_strand_id
1 'polypeptide(L)'
;MTEERELEVWRAEWAALGGRDDLAKTLAARVVKDGRRIKRGVAGEVAAAMLAASFSLWMAIASNGRPGAVVLCAGIFLFSGVWLTRLFTLREGARMAEGLEGFVALTRKRLADDMRWNAFSWRATFVVGVAATAWAIWTLVAGWSFYRAEPWRGVVGFGGIYVILAAVAVGMRVRRRKIAAEAERFEALVADALIEAGDEGAKRDEHA
;
A
#
# COMPACT_ATOMS: atom_id res chain seq x y z
N MET A 1 -19.30 15.13 4.02
CA MET A 1 -18.70 15.63 5.27
C MET A 1 -17.45 16.41 4.91
N THR A 2 -17.32 17.63 5.43
CA THR A 2 -16.12 18.48 5.29
C THR A 2 -15.09 18.08 6.34
N GLU A 3 -13.80 18.16 6.00
CA GLU A 3 -12.66 17.73 6.83
C GLU A 3 -12.62 18.43 8.20
N GLU A 4 -13.15 19.66 8.27
CA GLU A 4 -13.32 20.44 9.51
C GLU A 4 -14.42 19.89 10.42
N ARG A 5 -15.49 19.34 9.85
CA ARG A 5 -16.64 18.82 10.60
C ARG A 5 -16.34 17.46 11.23
N GLU A 6 -15.52 16.63 10.58
CA GLU A 6 -14.94 15.41 11.19
C GLU A 6 -14.04 15.77 12.39
N LEU A 7 -13.23 16.82 12.25
CA LEU A 7 -12.32 17.30 13.31
C LEU A 7 -13.07 17.86 14.53
N GLU A 8 -14.19 18.56 14.33
CA GLU A 8 -15.00 19.09 15.42
C GLU A 8 -15.74 18.00 16.21
N VAL A 9 -16.30 17.00 15.51
CA VAL A 9 -16.92 15.84 16.16
C VAL A 9 -15.90 15.07 16.99
N TRP A 10 -14.69 14.88 16.44
CA TRP A 10 -13.59 14.29 17.20
C TRP A 10 -13.23 15.17 18.40
N ARG A 11 -13.10 16.49 18.29
CA ARG A 11 -12.79 17.32 19.47
C ARG A 11 -13.84 17.21 20.58
N ALA A 12 -15.13 17.14 20.22
CA ALA A 12 -16.22 17.04 21.18
C ALA A 12 -16.25 15.70 21.92
N GLU A 13 -16.07 14.58 21.21
CA GLU A 13 -16.03 13.23 21.82
C GLU A 13 -14.78 13.00 22.67
N TRP A 14 -13.68 13.67 22.33
CA TRP A 14 -12.42 13.56 23.05
C TRP A 14 -12.38 14.42 24.32
N ALA A 15 -13.05 15.57 24.31
CA ALA A 15 -13.31 16.35 25.52
C ALA A 15 -14.13 15.54 26.56
N ALA A 16 -14.97 14.59 26.09
CA ALA A 16 -15.72 13.68 26.96
C ALA A 16 -14.86 12.55 27.58
N LEU A 17 -13.66 12.27 27.06
CA LEU A 17 -12.78 11.17 27.53
C LEU A 17 -11.86 11.52 28.71
N GLY A 18 -12.00 12.72 29.29
CA GLY A 18 -11.44 13.09 30.59
C GLY A 18 -9.93 13.33 30.61
N GLY A 19 -9.50 14.55 30.24
CA GLY A 19 -8.20 15.10 30.64
C GLY A 19 -6.95 14.60 29.90
N ARG A 20 -7.10 13.85 28.81
CA ARG A 20 -5.97 13.26 28.03
C ARG A 20 -5.49 14.16 26.87
N ASP A 21 -5.44 15.48 27.10
CA ASP A 21 -5.32 16.48 26.03
C ASP A 21 -3.99 16.46 25.26
N ASP A 22 -2.85 16.15 25.90
CA ASP A 22 -1.54 16.21 25.25
C ASP A 22 -1.21 14.96 24.42
N LEU A 23 -1.60 13.77 24.89
CA LEU A 23 -1.52 12.54 24.10
C LEU A 23 -2.50 12.58 22.92
N ALA A 24 -3.72 13.08 23.16
CA ALA A 24 -4.74 13.26 22.14
C ALA A 24 -4.30 14.28 21.07
N LYS A 25 -3.70 15.41 21.45
CA LYS A 25 -3.12 16.37 20.50
C LYS A 25 -1.98 15.77 19.69
N THR A 26 -1.10 15.01 20.33
CA THR A 26 0.05 14.39 19.65
C THR A 26 -0.39 13.32 18.66
N LEU A 27 -1.36 12.48 19.02
CA LEU A 27 -1.96 11.49 18.13
C LEU A 27 -2.80 12.14 17.02
N ALA A 28 -3.62 13.15 17.33
CA ALA A 28 -4.43 13.87 16.33
C ALA A 28 -3.58 14.64 15.31
N ALA A 29 -2.51 15.31 15.74
CA ALA A 29 -1.56 15.97 14.83
C ALA A 29 -0.88 14.96 13.91
N ARG A 30 -0.58 13.76 14.43
CA ARG A 30 0.01 12.67 13.66
C ARG A 30 -0.99 12.05 12.67
N VAL A 31 -2.25 11.90 13.06
CA VAL A 31 -3.36 11.47 12.19
C VAL A 31 -3.51 12.42 11.00
N VAL A 32 -3.48 13.74 11.22
CA VAL A 32 -3.59 14.74 10.13
C VAL A 32 -2.37 14.67 9.20
N LYS A 33 -1.16 14.56 9.76
CA LYS A 33 0.09 14.47 8.98
C LYS A 33 0.15 13.18 8.17
N ASP A 34 -0.21 12.05 8.77
CA ASP A 34 -0.27 10.76 8.13
C ASP A 34 -1.41 10.74 7.10
N GLY A 35 -2.57 11.32 7.41
CA GLY A 35 -3.68 11.48 6.47
C GLY A 35 -3.26 12.16 5.17
N ARG A 36 -2.49 13.26 5.23
CA ARG A 36 -1.94 13.93 4.03
C ARG A 36 -0.90 13.09 3.29
N ARG A 37 -0.05 12.35 4.01
CA ARG A 37 0.94 11.44 3.39
C ARG A 37 0.25 10.28 2.67
N ILE A 38 -0.79 9.74 3.29
CA ILE A 38 -1.61 8.64 2.77
C ILE A 38 -2.40 9.09 1.55
N LYS A 39 -3.05 10.28 1.58
CA LYS A 39 -3.73 10.85 0.42
C LYS A 39 -2.79 10.97 -0.79
N ARG A 40 -1.56 11.44 -0.58
CA ARG A 40 -0.53 11.51 -1.64
C ARG A 40 -0.08 10.15 -2.14
N GLY A 41 0.13 9.18 -1.24
CA GLY A 41 0.44 7.80 -1.61
C GLY A 41 -0.66 7.16 -2.45
N VAL A 42 -1.91 7.36 -2.06
CA VAL A 42 -3.10 6.92 -2.80
C VAL A 42 -3.17 7.54 -4.18
N ALA A 43 -3.00 8.86 -4.30
CA ALA A 43 -2.99 9.53 -5.60
C ALA A 43 -1.90 8.96 -6.52
N GLY A 44 -0.72 8.66 -5.96
CA GLY A 44 0.36 7.98 -6.68
C GLY A 44 0.00 6.56 -7.13
N GLU A 45 -0.64 5.77 -6.27
CA GLU A 45 -1.08 4.41 -6.62
C GLU A 45 -2.20 4.41 -7.68
N VAL A 46 -3.14 5.37 -7.62
CA VAL A 46 -4.17 5.56 -8.65
C VAL A 46 -3.55 5.99 -9.97
N ALA A 47 -2.63 6.95 -9.96
CA ALA A 47 -1.91 7.38 -11.16
C ALA A 47 -1.11 6.23 -11.79
N ALA A 48 -0.46 5.39 -10.97
CA ALA A 48 0.24 4.21 -11.45
C ALA A 48 -0.71 3.19 -12.10
N ALA A 49 -1.88 2.94 -11.51
CA ALA A 49 -2.91 2.07 -12.09
C ALA A 49 -3.44 2.63 -13.43
N MET A 50 -3.66 3.94 -13.51
CA MET A 50 -4.07 4.60 -14.76
C MET A 50 -2.99 4.49 -15.84
N LEU A 51 -1.72 4.72 -15.51
CA LEU A 51 -0.61 4.55 -16.45
C LEU A 51 -0.49 3.11 -16.94
N ALA A 52 -0.62 2.13 -16.04
CA ALA A 52 -0.61 0.71 -16.39
C ALA A 52 -1.78 0.34 -17.32
N ALA A 53 -2.97 0.87 -17.06
CA ALA A 53 -4.15 0.71 -17.91
C ALA A 53 -3.95 1.33 -19.30
N SER A 54 -3.49 2.58 -19.37
CA SER A 54 -3.22 3.27 -20.63
C SER A 54 -2.14 2.58 -21.46
N PHE A 55 -1.06 2.13 -20.82
CA PHE A 55 -0.01 1.36 -21.49
C PHE A 55 -0.51 0.01 -22.01
N SER A 56 -1.34 -0.68 -21.22
CA SER A 56 -1.95 -1.96 -21.62
C SER A 56 -2.90 -1.77 -22.81
N LEU A 57 -3.70 -0.71 -22.80
CA LEU A 57 -4.58 -0.38 -23.92
C LEU A 57 -3.77 -0.08 -25.20
N TRP A 58 -2.72 0.73 -25.08
CA TRP A 58 -1.83 1.02 -26.21
C TRP A 58 -1.17 -0.25 -26.75
N MET A 59 -0.65 -1.12 -25.89
CA MET A 59 -0.06 -2.42 -26.25
C MET A 59 -1.06 -3.33 -26.98
N ALA A 60 -2.31 -3.40 -26.51
CA ALA A 60 -3.35 -4.21 -27.15
C ALA A 60 -3.66 -3.71 -28.58
N ILE A 61 -3.69 -2.39 -28.78
CA ILE A 61 -3.91 -1.76 -30.09
C ILE A 61 -2.69 -1.96 -31.00
N ALA A 62 -1.49 -1.63 -30.52
CA ALA A 62 -0.25 -1.70 -31.29
C ALA A 62 0.11 -3.13 -31.71
N SER A 63 -0.35 -4.13 -30.97
CA SER A 63 -0.16 -5.54 -31.29
C SER A 63 -1.22 -6.12 -32.24
N ASN A 64 -2.15 -5.30 -32.76
CA ASN A 64 -3.28 -5.75 -33.58
C ASN A 64 -4.07 -6.91 -32.95
N GLY A 65 -4.25 -6.88 -31.62
CA GLY A 65 -5.03 -7.91 -30.92
C GLY A 65 -4.37 -9.29 -30.85
N ARG A 66 -3.05 -9.40 -31.00
CA ARG A 66 -2.35 -10.69 -30.82
C ARG A 66 -2.68 -11.29 -29.45
N PRO A 67 -3.08 -12.57 -29.38
CA PRO A 67 -3.68 -13.16 -28.17
C PRO A 67 -2.77 -13.06 -26.94
N GLY A 68 -1.46 -13.20 -27.10
CA GLY A 68 -0.50 -13.05 -26.00
C GLY A 68 -0.48 -11.64 -25.39
N ALA A 69 -0.62 -10.59 -26.20
CA ALA A 69 -0.68 -9.21 -25.71
C ALA A 69 -2.01 -8.94 -25.00
N VAL A 70 -3.12 -9.46 -25.55
CA VAL A 70 -4.46 -9.33 -24.94
C VAL A 70 -4.52 -10.01 -23.57
N VAL A 71 -4.00 -11.24 -23.44
CA VAL A 71 -3.97 -11.97 -22.15
C VAL A 71 -3.12 -11.23 -21.12
N LEU A 72 -1.96 -10.72 -21.51
CA LEU A 72 -1.10 -9.93 -20.62
C LEU A 72 -1.82 -8.67 -20.13
N CYS A 73 -2.46 -7.93 -21.04
CA CYS A 73 -3.22 -6.72 -20.69
C CYS A 73 -4.40 -7.03 -19.76
N ALA A 74 -5.14 -8.11 -20.02
CA ALA A 74 -6.23 -8.56 -19.14
C ALA A 74 -5.74 -8.87 -17.72
N GLY A 75 -4.57 -9.52 -17.59
CA GLY A 75 -3.93 -9.75 -16.30
C GLY A 75 -3.57 -8.44 -15.56
N ILE A 76 -3.01 -7.45 -16.27
CA ILE A 76 -2.68 -6.14 -15.69
C ILE A 76 -3.95 -5.40 -15.24
N PHE A 77 -5.03 -5.46 -16.02
CA PHE A 77 -6.31 -4.87 -15.65
C PHE A 77 -6.93 -5.52 -14.42
N LEU A 78 -6.95 -6.86 -14.36
CA LEU A 78 -7.43 -7.60 -13.19
C LEU A 78 -6.63 -7.25 -11.94
N PHE A 79 -5.30 -7.23 -12.06
CA PHE A 79 -4.42 -6.86 -10.94
C PHE A 79 -4.69 -5.42 -10.48
N SER A 80 -4.78 -4.47 -11.41
CA SER A 80 -5.07 -3.06 -11.11
C SER A 80 -6.44 -2.89 -10.46
N GLY A 81 -7.45 -3.61 -10.93
CA GLY A 81 -8.80 -3.63 -10.35
C GLY A 81 -8.80 -4.12 -8.91
N VAL A 82 -8.24 -5.31 -8.67
CA VAL A 82 -8.12 -5.89 -7.32
C VAL A 82 -7.32 -4.96 -6.39
N TRP A 83 -6.26 -4.34 -6.90
CA TRP A 83 -5.44 -3.39 -6.15
C TRP A 83 -6.23 -2.15 -5.73
N LEU A 84 -6.96 -1.53 -6.66
CA LEU A 84 -7.78 -0.35 -6.40
C LEU A 84 -8.95 -0.68 -5.45
N THR A 85 -9.65 -1.81 -5.65
CA THR A 85 -10.71 -2.24 -4.73
C THR A 85 -10.19 -2.34 -3.30
N ARG A 86 -9.04 -3.00 -3.09
CA ARG A 86 -8.40 -3.12 -1.78
C ARG A 86 -8.06 -1.77 -1.16
N LEU A 87 -7.58 -0.83 -1.99
CA LEU A 87 -7.24 0.53 -1.56
C LEU A 87 -8.47 1.32 -1.10
N PHE A 88 -9.61 1.13 -1.77
CA PHE A 88 -10.87 1.79 -1.41
C PHE A 88 -11.58 1.13 -0.21
N THR A 89 -11.62 -0.20 -0.12
CA THR A 89 -12.29 -0.92 1.00
C THR A 89 -11.62 -0.68 2.35
N LEU A 90 -10.29 -0.55 2.40
CA LEU A 90 -9.57 -0.20 3.63
C LEU A 90 -9.93 1.20 4.15
N ARG A 91 -10.43 2.08 3.27
CA ARG A 91 -10.75 3.47 3.61
C ARG A 91 -12.19 3.64 4.06
N GLU A 92 -13.13 2.82 3.58
CA GLU A 92 -14.48 2.76 4.12
C GLU A 92 -14.46 2.29 5.58
N GLY A 93 -13.67 1.26 5.90
CA GLY A 93 -13.46 0.84 7.29
C GLY A 93 -12.86 1.94 8.17
N ALA A 94 -11.99 2.78 7.61
CA ALA A 94 -11.36 3.88 8.35
C ALA A 94 -12.30 5.06 8.69
N ARG A 95 -13.40 5.23 7.96
CA ARG A 95 -14.42 6.27 8.22
C ARG A 95 -15.44 5.86 9.30
N MET A 96 -15.48 4.57 9.65
CA MET A 96 -16.50 3.97 10.51
C MET A 96 -16.02 3.71 11.95
N ALA A 97 -14.76 4.02 12.28
CA ALA A 97 -14.31 3.89 13.66
C ALA A 97 -14.54 5.19 14.43
N GLU A 98 -15.35 5.07 15.47
CA GLU A 98 -15.55 6.11 16.48
C GLU A 98 -14.61 5.81 17.68
N GLY A 99 -14.00 6.85 18.23
CA GLY A 99 -13.14 6.78 19.43
C GLY A 99 -11.69 6.30 19.25
N LEU A 100 -10.89 6.50 20.31
CA LEU A 100 -9.46 6.15 20.38
C LEU A 100 -9.22 4.64 20.18
N GLU A 101 -10.03 3.79 20.81
CA GLU A 101 -9.92 2.33 20.67
C GLU A 101 -10.22 1.86 19.24
N GLY A 102 -11.24 2.44 18.60
CA GLY A 102 -11.55 2.20 17.20
C GLY A 102 -10.42 2.61 16.27
N PHE A 103 -9.79 3.77 16.53
CA PHE A 103 -8.61 4.23 15.79
C PHE A 103 -7.41 3.30 15.96
N VAL A 104 -7.11 2.85 17.18
CA VAL A 104 -6.01 1.91 17.46
C VAL A 104 -6.26 0.56 16.78
N ALA A 105 -7.47 0.02 16.90
CA ALA A 105 -7.86 -1.24 16.28
C ALA A 105 -7.78 -1.18 14.75
N LEU A 106 -8.25 -0.08 14.14
CA LEU A 106 -8.11 0.14 12.70
C LEU A 106 -6.67 0.26 12.25
N THR A 107 -5.83 0.98 13.01
CA THR A 107 -4.43 1.17 12.66
C THR A 107 -3.67 -0.15 12.70
N ARG A 108 -3.91 -0.98 13.74
CA ARG A 108 -3.40 -2.35 13.81
C ARG A 108 -3.88 -3.21 12.64
N LYS A 109 -5.19 -3.20 12.35
CA LYS A 109 -5.77 -3.96 11.25
C LYS A 109 -5.17 -3.56 9.90
N ARG A 110 -5.02 -2.26 9.67
CA ARG A 110 -4.41 -1.72 8.46
C ARG A 110 -2.95 -2.14 8.29
N LEU A 111 -2.13 -2.05 9.35
CA LEU A 111 -0.73 -2.48 9.32
C LEU A 111 -0.62 -4.00 9.04
N ALA A 112 -1.49 -4.81 9.66
CA ALA A 112 -1.56 -6.24 9.41
C ALA A 112 -1.95 -6.56 7.95
N ASP A 113 -2.96 -5.87 7.42
CA ASP A 113 -3.39 -6.02 6.02
C ASP A 113 -2.34 -5.51 5.04
N ASP A 114 -1.61 -4.44 5.35
CA ASP A 114 -0.47 -3.97 4.56
C ASP A 114 0.66 -4.99 4.50
N MET A 115 0.94 -5.69 5.61
CA MET A 115 1.92 -6.78 5.65
C MET A 115 1.46 -8.00 4.83
N ARG A 116 0.20 -8.42 4.97
CA ARG A 116 -0.39 -9.51 4.19
C ARG A 116 -0.34 -9.21 2.69
N TRP A 117 -0.66 -7.98 2.31
CA TRP A 117 -0.65 -7.58 0.90
C TRP A 117 0.76 -7.44 0.35
N ASN A 118 1.70 -6.93 1.13
CA ASN A 118 3.09 -6.93 0.71
C ASN A 118 3.63 -8.36 0.47
N ALA A 119 3.20 -9.34 1.29
CA ALA A 119 3.53 -10.75 1.07
C ALA A 119 2.85 -11.33 -0.19
N PHE A 120 1.58 -11.00 -0.43
CA PHE A 120 0.86 -11.39 -1.64
C PHE A 120 1.52 -10.79 -2.89
N SER A 121 1.77 -9.47 -2.91
CA SER A 121 2.44 -8.77 -4.01
C SER A 121 3.81 -9.37 -4.29
N TRP A 122 4.58 -9.71 -3.25
CA TRP A 122 5.86 -10.39 -3.42
C TRP A 122 5.73 -11.72 -4.17
N ARG A 123 4.76 -12.56 -3.75
CA ARG A 123 4.48 -13.84 -4.42
C ARG A 123 3.99 -13.63 -5.85
N ALA A 124 3.10 -12.67 -6.07
CA ALA A 124 2.59 -12.32 -7.39
C ALA A 124 3.71 -11.84 -8.33
N THR A 125 4.61 -10.97 -7.86
CA THR A 125 5.78 -10.52 -8.63
C THR A 125 6.71 -11.68 -8.97
N PHE A 126 6.88 -12.65 -8.06
CA PHE A 126 7.65 -13.86 -8.37
C PHE A 126 6.98 -14.70 -9.46
N VAL A 127 5.67 -14.95 -9.35
CA VAL A 127 4.91 -15.69 -10.37
C VAL A 127 4.97 -15.00 -11.72
N VAL A 128 4.77 -13.68 -11.76
CA VAL A 128 4.92 -12.86 -12.98
C VAL A 128 6.34 -12.96 -13.53
N GLY A 129 7.36 -12.92 -12.67
CA GLY A 129 8.75 -13.08 -13.09
C GLY A 129 9.02 -14.43 -13.74
N VAL A 130 8.51 -15.53 -13.17
CA VAL A 130 8.63 -16.88 -13.75
C VAL A 130 7.91 -16.96 -15.10
N ALA A 131 6.68 -16.46 -15.18
CA ALA A 131 5.91 -16.45 -16.42
C ALA A 131 6.58 -15.59 -17.51
N ALA A 132 7.08 -14.41 -17.15
CA ALA A 132 7.83 -13.54 -18.05
C ALA A 132 9.13 -14.19 -18.52
N THR A 133 9.79 -14.98 -17.66
CA THR A 133 11.00 -15.73 -18.02
C THR A 133 10.70 -16.82 -19.05
N ALA A 134 9.68 -17.63 -18.79
CA ALA A 134 9.24 -18.66 -19.73
C ALA A 134 8.85 -18.05 -21.08
N TRP A 135 8.12 -16.92 -21.06
CA TRP A 135 7.75 -16.20 -22.27
C TRP A 135 8.98 -15.64 -23.01
N ALA A 136 9.92 -15.01 -22.31
CA ALA A 136 11.15 -14.48 -22.91
C ALA A 136 11.97 -15.58 -23.59
N ILE A 137 12.15 -16.72 -22.93
CA ILE A 137 12.86 -17.89 -23.50
C ILE A 137 12.14 -18.38 -24.75
N TRP A 138 10.81 -18.57 -24.68
CA TRP A 138 10.03 -19.02 -25.83
C TRP A 138 10.16 -18.07 -27.02
N THR A 139 10.10 -16.76 -26.76
CA THR A 139 10.19 -15.72 -27.81
C THR A 139 11.58 -15.68 -28.43
N LEU A 140 12.64 -15.84 -27.61
CA LEU A 140 14.03 -15.92 -28.08
C LEU A 140 14.26 -17.15 -28.96
N VAL A 141 13.70 -18.30 -28.58
CA VAL A 141 13.82 -19.55 -29.36
C VAL A 141 13.04 -19.43 -30.68
N ALA A 142 11.80 -18.95 -30.63
CA ALA A 142 10.96 -18.79 -31.81
C ALA A 142 11.50 -17.74 -32.80
N GLY A 143 12.15 -16.69 -32.30
CA GLY A 143 12.74 -15.61 -33.08
C GLY A 143 14.26 -15.68 -33.20
N TRP A 144 14.88 -16.86 -33.03
CA TRP A 144 16.32 -17.00 -32.84
C TRP A 144 17.17 -16.33 -33.94
N SER A 145 16.78 -16.47 -35.20
CA SER A 145 17.47 -15.84 -36.33
C SER A 145 17.45 -14.31 -36.25
N PHE A 146 16.34 -13.73 -35.81
CA PHE A 146 16.17 -12.28 -35.63
C PHE A 146 17.01 -11.75 -34.47
N TYR A 147 16.99 -12.42 -33.31
CA TYR A 147 17.78 -11.99 -32.15
C TYR A 147 19.27 -12.24 -32.31
N ARG A 148 19.69 -13.18 -33.17
CA ARG A 148 21.11 -13.34 -33.52
C ARG A 148 21.62 -12.20 -34.39
N ALA A 149 20.77 -11.65 -35.27
CA ALA A 149 21.09 -10.50 -36.10
C ALA A 149 21.13 -9.20 -35.27
N GLU A 150 20.19 -9.03 -34.33
CA GLU A 150 20.12 -7.85 -33.47
C GLU A 150 20.03 -8.22 -31.97
N PRO A 151 21.14 -8.68 -31.36
CA PRO A 151 21.14 -9.22 -29.99
C PRO A 151 20.78 -8.19 -28.92
N TRP A 152 21.09 -6.92 -29.18
CA TRP A 152 20.77 -5.81 -28.27
C TRP A 152 19.26 -5.68 -28.02
N ARG A 153 18.40 -6.07 -28.97
CA ARG A 153 16.93 -6.01 -28.78
C ARG A 153 16.44 -6.98 -27.74
N GLY A 154 17.03 -8.17 -27.68
CA GLY A 154 16.72 -9.15 -26.62
C GLY A 154 17.18 -8.65 -25.26
N VAL A 155 18.39 -8.07 -25.20
CA VAL A 155 18.96 -7.50 -23.97
C VAL A 155 18.13 -6.34 -23.46
N VAL A 156 17.79 -5.37 -24.30
CA VAL A 156 17.01 -4.18 -23.90
C VAL A 156 15.55 -4.56 -23.62
N GLY A 157 14.94 -5.35 -24.49
CA GLY A 157 13.53 -5.74 -24.36
C GLY A 157 13.26 -6.61 -23.15
N PHE A 158 13.96 -7.74 -23.02
CA PHE A 158 13.76 -8.66 -21.90
C PHE A 158 14.46 -8.17 -20.63
N GLY A 159 15.68 -7.63 -20.75
CA GLY A 159 16.42 -7.10 -19.60
C GLY A 159 15.70 -5.95 -18.91
N GLY A 160 15.04 -5.07 -19.66
CA GLY A 160 14.21 -4.00 -19.09
C GLY A 160 13.09 -4.53 -18.18
N ILE A 161 12.44 -5.62 -18.56
CA ILE A 161 11.39 -6.26 -17.73
C ILE A 161 11.98 -6.73 -16.39
N TYR A 162 13.15 -7.35 -16.40
CA TYR A 162 13.80 -7.81 -15.16
C TYR A 162 14.29 -6.67 -14.29
N VAL A 163 14.77 -5.57 -14.87
CA VAL A 163 15.14 -4.37 -14.10
C VAL A 163 13.91 -3.81 -13.40
N ILE A 164 12.76 -3.74 -14.08
CA ILE A 164 11.50 -3.30 -13.48
C ILE A 164 11.08 -4.26 -12.35
N LEU A 165 11.09 -5.57 -12.60
CA LEU A 165 10.75 -6.57 -11.57
C LEU A 165 11.68 -6.49 -10.36
N ALA A 166 12.98 -6.29 -10.59
CA ALA A 166 13.97 -6.11 -9.52
C ALA A 166 13.71 -4.82 -8.72
N ALA A 167 13.41 -3.71 -9.40
CA ALA A 167 13.07 -2.45 -8.74
C ALA A 167 11.79 -2.59 -7.89
N VAL A 168 10.76 -3.27 -8.41
CA VAL A 168 9.53 -3.57 -7.67
C VAL A 168 9.82 -4.46 -6.46
N ALA A 169 10.64 -5.50 -6.61
CA ALA A 169 11.09 -6.36 -5.52
C ALA A 169 11.83 -5.57 -4.42
N VAL A 170 12.80 -4.74 -4.79
CA VAL A 170 13.52 -3.88 -3.84
C VAL A 170 12.55 -2.91 -3.15
N GLY A 171 11.65 -2.29 -3.91
CA GLY A 171 10.60 -1.41 -3.39
C GLY A 171 9.72 -2.09 -2.34
N MET A 172 9.27 -3.33 -2.60
CA MET A 172 8.48 -4.12 -1.65
C MET A 172 9.26 -4.48 -0.38
N ARG A 173 10.56 -4.77 -0.49
CA ARG A 173 11.41 -5.00 0.71
C ARG A 173 11.54 -3.75 1.56
N VAL A 174 11.78 -2.60 0.92
CA VAL A 174 11.85 -1.31 1.62
C VAL A 174 10.51 -0.97 2.27
N ARG A 175 9.39 -1.18 1.56
CA ARG A 175 8.03 -0.96 2.09
C ARG A 175 7.76 -1.87 3.29
N ARG A 176 8.13 -3.16 3.22
CA ARG A 176 8.02 -4.10 4.36
C ARG A 176 8.75 -3.60 5.60
N ARG A 177 10.00 -3.17 5.45
CA ARG A 177 10.80 -2.64 6.57
C ARG A 177 10.17 -1.38 7.16
N LYS A 178 9.66 -0.49 6.31
CA LYS A 178 8.96 0.72 6.76
C LYS A 178 7.69 0.38 7.52
N ILE A 179 6.87 -0.55 7.03
CA ILE A 179 5.63 -0.98 7.72
C ILE A 179 5.96 -1.63 9.07
N ALA A 180 6.98 -2.49 9.13
CA ALA A 180 7.40 -3.12 10.38
C ALA A 180 7.88 -2.09 11.42
N ALA A 181 8.72 -1.13 11.00
CA ALA A 181 9.18 -0.06 11.88
C ALA A 181 8.04 0.89 12.30
N GLU A 182 7.06 1.15 11.42
CA GLU A 182 5.87 1.93 11.76
C GLU A 182 4.99 1.18 12.78
N ALA A 183 4.86 -0.15 12.67
CA ALA A 183 4.13 -0.97 13.62
C ALA A 183 4.80 -1.00 14.99
N GLU A 184 6.12 -1.23 15.07
CA GLU A 184 6.86 -1.21 16.33
C GLU A 184 6.76 0.15 17.05
N ARG A 185 6.92 1.25 16.30
CA ARG A 185 6.76 2.61 16.84
C ARG A 185 5.36 2.89 17.32
N PHE A 186 4.35 2.34 16.65
CA PHE A 186 2.96 2.52 17.05
C PHE A 186 2.66 1.74 18.34
N GLU A 187 3.09 0.48 18.44
CA GLU A 187 2.89 -0.33 19.64
C GLU A 187 3.64 0.25 20.86
N ALA A 188 4.86 0.76 20.67
CA ALA A 188 5.60 1.45 21.74
C ALA A 188 4.82 2.67 22.28
N LEU A 189 4.29 3.51 21.40
CA LEU A 189 3.48 4.67 21.81
C LEU A 189 2.18 4.29 22.51
N VAL A 190 1.54 3.19 22.10
CA VAL A 190 0.34 2.69 22.78
C VAL A 190 0.70 2.13 24.16
N ALA A 191 1.82 1.44 24.29
CA ALA A 191 2.30 0.91 25.56
C ALA A 191 2.67 2.02 26.55
N ASP A 192 3.45 3.02 26.11
CA ASP A 192 3.83 4.18 26.92
C ASP A 192 2.59 4.93 27.43
N ALA A 193 1.61 5.13 26.55
CA ALA A 193 0.34 5.77 26.91
C ALA A 193 -0.49 4.98 27.93
N LEU A 194 -0.42 3.64 27.92
CA LEU A 194 -1.11 2.79 28.89
C LEU A 194 -0.43 2.78 30.26
N ILE A 195 0.91 2.89 30.28
CA ILE A 195 1.70 2.98 31.52
C ILE A 195 1.45 4.32 32.21
N GLU A 196 1.52 5.43 31.47
CA GLU A 196 1.22 6.77 32.01
C GLU A 196 -0.21 6.85 32.58
N ALA A 197 -1.18 6.20 31.91
CA ALA A 197 -2.56 6.14 32.39
C ALA A 197 -2.72 5.33 33.69
N GLY A 198 -1.93 4.27 33.87
CA GLY A 198 -1.92 3.48 35.10
C GLY A 198 -1.39 4.27 36.30
N ASP A 199 -0.31 5.04 36.08
CA ASP A 199 0.31 5.88 37.11
C ASP A 199 -0.56 7.08 37.51
N GLU A 200 -1.28 7.70 36.57
CA GLU A 200 -2.21 8.80 36.88
C GLU A 200 -3.45 8.33 37.64
N GLY A 201 -3.98 7.14 37.32
CA GLY A 201 -5.08 6.52 38.07
C GLY A 201 -4.68 6.22 39.52
N ALA A 202 -3.51 5.62 39.72
CA ALA A 202 -2.98 5.30 41.05
C ALA A 202 -2.78 6.54 41.94
N LYS A 203 -2.27 7.64 41.37
CA LYS A 203 -2.12 8.92 42.11
C LYS A 203 -3.46 9.58 42.45
N ARG A 204 -4.50 9.35 41.65
CA ARG A 204 -5.83 9.91 41.90
C ARG A 204 -6.54 9.19 43.05
N ASP A 205 -6.33 7.88 43.16
CA ASP A 205 -6.89 7.05 44.24
C ASP A 205 -6.16 7.27 45.58
N GLU A 206 -4.89 7.70 45.57
CA GLU A 206 -4.16 8.12 46.80
C GLU A 206 -4.61 9.47 47.37
N HIS A 207 -5.33 10.28 46.58
CA HIS A 207 -5.79 11.62 46.95
C HIS A 207 -7.31 11.71 47.19
N ALA A 208 -8.02 10.58 47.10
CA ALA A 208 -9.46 10.45 47.40
C ALA A 208 -9.67 9.81 48.78
#